data_AF-A0A1M4YWV5-F1
#
_entry.id   AF-A0A1M4YWV5-F1
#
_cell.length_a   1.000
_cell.length_b   1.000
_cell.length_c   1.000
_cell.angle_alpha   90.00
_cell.angle_beta   90.00
_cell.angle_gamma   90.00
#
_symmetry.space_group_name_H-M   'P 1'
#
loop_
_entity.id
_entity.type
_entity.pdbx_description
1 polymer ?
#
loop_
_entity_poly.entity_id
_entity_poly.type
_entity_poly.pdbx_seq_one_letter_code
_entity_poly.pdbx_strand_id
1 'polypeptide(L)'
;MEARRQFPSLYVGSDLEVLSDIQHNGGATCLIDFSKNILTSLWFACQDDFDKTGFLYILDVQEEFKKGTLIEIKHDDARPIDVLLSELGNKDSNEKMSRFYLWYPKAINNRIVRQDSVFIFGLQTMVADDHAIKVIPIHKNAKRKIRDALERYFNISELTIYNDPIGFAMANAKLKPIRKIQKIDN
;
A
#
# COMPACT_ATOMS: atom_id res chain seq x y z
N MET A 1 15.26 -7.03 -13.96
CA MET A 1 14.67 -5.71 -13.61
C MET A 1 15.70 -4.60 -13.84
N GLU A 2 15.34 -3.57 -14.61
CA GLU A 2 16.25 -2.48 -15.02
C GLU A 2 16.86 -1.69 -13.85
N ALA A 3 16.10 -1.47 -12.77
CA ALA A 3 16.56 -0.76 -11.58
C ALA A 3 17.80 -1.41 -10.95
N ARG A 4 17.86 -2.76 -10.87
CA ARG A 4 19.03 -3.49 -10.37
C ARG A 4 20.24 -3.37 -11.29
N ARG A 5 20.01 -3.27 -12.60
CA ARG A 5 21.08 -3.09 -13.59
C ARG A 5 21.74 -1.73 -13.43
N GLN A 6 20.94 -0.70 -13.15
CA GLN A 6 21.43 0.67 -12.95
C GLN A 6 22.01 0.91 -11.55
N PHE A 7 21.41 0.33 -10.51
CA PHE A 7 21.78 0.56 -9.10
C PHE A 7 21.93 -0.76 -8.32
N PRO A 8 22.90 -1.61 -8.67
CA PRO A 8 23.03 -2.97 -8.12
C PRO A 8 23.33 -3.02 -6.62
N SER A 9 23.98 -1.99 -6.07
CA SER A 9 24.28 -1.90 -4.63
C SER A 9 23.13 -1.39 -3.78
N LEU A 10 22.14 -0.71 -4.40
CA LEU A 10 20.99 -0.14 -3.72
C LEU A 10 19.81 -1.13 -3.72
N TYR A 11 19.55 -1.75 -4.87
CA TYR A 11 18.43 -2.67 -5.03
C TYR A 11 18.90 -4.12 -4.89
N VAL A 12 19.00 -4.56 -3.64
CA VAL A 12 19.35 -5.93 -3.23
C VAL A 12 18.08 -6.63 -2.71
N GLY A 13 17.97 -7.95 -2.91
CA GLY A 13 16.85 -8.75 -2.37
C GLY A 13 16.07 -9.51 -3.43
N SER A 14 14.83 -9.91 -3.12
CA SER A 14 13.88 -10.49 -4.07
C SER A 14 13.25 -9.44 -4.97
N ASP A 15 12.67 -9.84 -6.12
CA ASP A 15 12.05 -8.88 -7.03
C ASP A 15 10.92 -8.10 -6.35
N LEU A 16 10.16 -8.75 -5.46
CA LEU A 16 9.09 -8.12 -4.68
C LEU A 16 9.62 -7.07 -3.71
N GLU A 17 10.73 -7.34 -3.02
CA GLU A 17 11.38 -6.36 -2.13
C GLU A 17 11.80 -5.11 -2.92
N VAL A 18 12.44 -5.31 -4.08
CA VAL A 18 12.86 -4.19 -4.93
C VAL A 18 11.66 -3.42 -5.51
N LEU A 19 10.61 -4.10 -5.95
CA LEU A 19 9.39 -3.43 -6.43
C LEU A 19 8.70 -2.62 -5.33
N SER A 20 8.59 -3.17 -4.12
CA SER A 20 7.99 -2.45 -3.00
C SER A 20 8.77 -1.20 -2.61
N ASP A 21 10.11 -1.28 -2.61
CA ASP A 21 10.96 -0.13 -2.33
C ASP A 21 10.84 0.94 -3.42
N ILE A 22 10.84 0.54 -4.69
CA ILE A 22 10.60 1.45 -5.82
C ILE A 22 9.23 2.15 -5.68
N GLN A 23 8.17 1.40 -5.38
CA GLN A 23 6.82 1.96 -5.22
C GLN A 23 6.74 2.97 -4.08
N HIS A 24 7.36 2.65 -2.96
CA HIS A 24 7.40 3.52 -1.78
C HIS A 24 8.18 4.81 -2.01
N ASN A 25 9.10 4.81 -2.97
CA ASN A 25 9.81 6.00 -3.45
C ASN A 25 9.14 6.70 -4.64
N GLY A 26 7.89 6.33 -4.97
CA GLY A 26 7.07 6.98 -6.00
C GLY A 26 7.21 6.38 -7.41
N GLY A 27 7.91 5.25 -7.55
CA GLY A 27 7.98 4.53 -8.81
C GLY A 27 6.69 3.78 -9.13
N ALA A 28 6.34 3.71 -10.42
CA ALA A 28 5.17 2.95 -10.86
C ALA A 28 5.47 1.45 -10.79
N THR A 29 4.64 0.72 -10.05
CA THR A 29 4.62 -0.75 -10.03
C THR A 29 3.19 -1.25 -10.09
N CYS A 30 2.99 -2.53 -10.42
CA CYS A 30 1.67 -3.16 -10.43
C CYS A 30 1.31 -3.77 -9.06
N LEU A 31 1.97 -3.35 -7.98
CA LEU A 31 1.61 -3.75 -6.62
C LEU A 31 0.47 -2.86 -6.12
N ILE A 32 -0.60 -3.46 -5.59
CA ILE A 32 -1.64 -2.74 -4.87
C ILE A 32 -1.24 -2.74 -3.40
N ASP A 33 -0.96 -1.56 -2.84
CA ASP A 33 -0.56 -1.39 -1.44
C ASP A 33 -1.79 -1.27 -0.53
N PHE A 34 -2.06 -2.31 0.24
CA PHE A 34 -3.05 -2.33 1.32
C PHE A 34 -2.36 -2.16 2.66
N SER A 35 -3.07 -1.61 3.64
CA SER A 35 -2.64 -1.60 5.05
C SER A 35 -3.45 -2.60 5.85
N LYS A 36 -2.81 -3.31 6.78
CA LYS A 36 -3.55 -4.06 7.83
C LYS A 36 -4.11 -3.13 8.90
N ASN A 37 -3.68 -1.88 8.95
CA ASN A 37 -4.19 -0.88 9.89
C ASN A 37 -5.23 0.03 9.19
N ILE A 38 -6.50 -0.19 9.53
CA ILE A 38 -7.61 0.59 8.96
C ILE A 38 -7.49 2.10 9.20
N LEU A 39 -6.86 2.54 10.30
CA LEU A 39 -6.67 3.97 10.58
C LEU A 39 -5.65 4.60 9.64
N THR A 40 -4.62 3.84 9.26
CA THR A 40 -3.65 4.27 8.24
C THR A 40 -4.32 4.40 6.88
N SER A 41 -5.11 3.40 6.45
CA SER A 41 -5.88 3.50 5.20
C SER A 41 -6.88 4.66 5.22
N LEU A 42 -7.54 4.90 6.36
CA LEU A 42 -8.46 6.01 6.53
C LEU A 42 -7.75 7.36 6.42
N TRP A 43 -6.53 7.46 6.95
CA TRP A 43 -5.70 8.66 6.78
C TRP A 43 -5.45 8.95 5.31
N PHE A 44 -5.04 7.96 4.52
CA PHE A 44 -4.85 8.10 3.08
C PHE A 44 -6.12 8.58 2.37
N ALA A 45 -7.28 8.04 2.72
CA ALA A 45 -8.56 8.49 2.16
C ALA A 45 -8.95 9.94 2.53
N CYS A 46 -8.29 10.54 3.53
CA CYS A 46 -8.63 11.83 4.12
C CYS A 46 -7.57 12.94 3.98
N GLN A 47 -6.34 12.62 3.53
CA GLN A 47 -5.20 13.53 3.66
C GLN A 47 -5.07 14.59 2.56
N ASP A 48 -5.68 14.36 1.39
CA ASP A 48 -5.63 15.23 0.20
C ASP A 48 -7.03 15.41 -0.43
N ASP A 49 -7.11 15.99 -1.64
CA ASP A 49 -8.33 16.11 -2.48
C ASP A 49 -9.61 16.43 -1.67
N PHE A 50 -9.55 17.51 -0.87
CA PHE A 50 -10.56 17.85 0.12
C PHE A 50 -11.92 18.25 -0.47
N ASP A 51 -11.97 18.50 -1.78
CA ASP A 51 -13.16 18.83 -2.55
C ASP A 51 -13.86 17.57 -3.09
N LYS A 52 -13.23 16.39 -3.01
CA LYS A 52 -13.74 15.11 -3.50
C LYS A 52 -14.01 14.12 -2.36
N THR A 53 -14.92 13.18 -2.62
CA THR A 53 -15.16 12.03 -1.74
C THR A 53 -13.97 11.08 -1.82
N GLY A 54 -13.42 10.71 -0.65
CA GLY A 54 -12.44 9.63 -0.56
C GLY A 54 -13.13 8.28 -0.45
N PHE A 55 -12.41 7.19 -0.70
CA PHE A 55 -12.94 5.83 -0.58
C PHE A 55 -11.99 4.97 0.24
N LEU A 56 -12.55 4.27 1.22
CA LEU A 56 -11.84 3.25 1.99
C LEU A 56 -12.27 1.88 1.48
N TYR A 57 -11.32 1.13 0.93
CA TYR A 57 -11.52 -0.24 0.45
C TYR A 57 -11.05 -1.22 1.52
N ILE A 58 -11.90 -2.17 1.90
CA ILE A 58 -11.63 -3.18 2.92
C ILE A 58 -11.78 -4.55 2.28
N LEU A 59 -10.69 -5.28 2.16
CA LEU A 59 -10.67 -6.63 1.60
C LEU A 59 -10.84 -7.68 2.69
N ASP A 60 -11.83 -8.57 2.51
CA ASP A 60 -11.94 -9.79 3.31
C ASP A 60 -11.04 -10.89 2.72
N VAL A 61 -9.82 -10.96 3.22
CA VAL A 61 -8.80 -11.93 2.80
C VAL A 61 -9.26 -13.38 3.00
N GLN A 62 -10.02 -13.67 4.07
CA GLN A 62 -10.46 -15.02 4.36
C GLN A 62 -11.51 -15.49 3.36
N GLU A 63 -12.40 -14.59 2.95
CA GLU A 63 -13.39 -14.89 1.92
C GLU A 63 -12.74 -15.09 0.54
N GLU A 64 -11.73 -14.29 0.18
CA GLU A 64 -10.98 -14.48 -1.06
C GLU A 64 -10.19 -15.80 -1.09
N PHE A 65 -9.62 -16.23 0.03
CA PHE A 65 -8.98 -17.54 0.13
C PHE A 65 -9.98 -18.68 -0.07
N LYS A 66 -11.19 -18.58 0.50
CA LYS A 66 -12.25 -19.59 0.28
C LYS A 66 -12.69 -19.65 -1.17
N LYS A 67 -12.80 -18.49 -1.82
CA LYS A 67 -13.12 -18.40 -3.25
C LYS A 67 -11.98 -18.93 -4.12
N GLY A 68 -10.74 -18.90 -3.66
CA GLY A 68 -9.55 -19.30 -4.43
C GLY A 68 -9.06 -18.22 -5.39
N THR A 69 -9.54 -16.98 -5.23
CA THR A 69 -9.14 -15.77 -5.99
C THR A 69 -7.87 -15.15 -5.45
N LEU A 70 -7.46 -15.50 -4.23
CA LEU A 70 -6.24 -14.98 -3.59
C LEU A 70 -5.35 -16.15 -3.14
N ILE A 71 -4.04 -15.99 -3.34
CA ILE A 71 -3.03 -16.97 -2.97
C ILE A 71 -1.98 -16.27 -2.11
N GLU A 72 -1.80 -16.72 -0.88
CA GLU A 72 -0.72 -16.20 -0.04
C GLU A 72 0.63 -16.76 -0.48
N ILE A 73 1.63 -15.88 -0.59
CA ILE A 73 3.03 -16.26 -0.76
C ILE A 73 3.85 -15.83 0.45
N LYS A 74 4.92 -16.59 0.71
CA LYS A 74 5.79 -16.32 1.85
C LYS A 74 6.48 -14.97 1.71
N HIS A 75 6.74 -14.35 2.85
CA HIS A 75 7.45 -13.07 2.89
C HIS A 75 8.88 -13.16 2.31
N ASP A 76 9.51 -14.33 2.35
CA ASP A 76 10.84 -14.64 1.85
C ASP A 76 10.83 -15.39 0.50
N ASP A 77 9.72 -15.32 -0.24
CA ASP A 77 9.64 -15.91 -1.56
C ASP A 77 10.70 -15.34 -2.49
N ALA A 78 11.64 -16.21 -2.89
CA ALA A 78 12.77 -15.86 -3.74
C ALA A 78 12.50 -16.11 -5.23
N ARG A 79 11.29 -16.58 -5.60
CA ARG A 79 10.94 -16.80 -7.00
C ARG A 79 10.95 -15.45 -7.74
N PRO A 80 11.52 -15.38 -8.94
CA PRO A 80 11.44 -14.19 -9.78
C PRO A 80 9.99 -13.81 -10.05
N ILE A 81 9.71 -12.51 -10.18
CA ILE A 81 8.34 -12.03 -10.41
C ILE A 81 7.71 -12.63 -11.67
N ASP A 82 8.50 -12.82 -12.73
CA ASP A 82 8.03 -13.42 -13.99
C ASP A 82 7.56 -14.87 -13.81
N VAL A 83 8.19 -15.62 -12.90
CA VAL A 83 7.76 -16.99 -12.56
C VAL A 83 6.40 -16.96 -11.87
N LEU A 84 6.25 -16.10 -10.86
CA LEU A 84 4.97 -15.92 -10.15
C LEU A 84 3.86 -15.55 -11.13
N LEU A 85 4.09 -14.56 -11.99
CA LEU A 85 3.10 -14.14 -12.98
C LEU A 85 2.76 -15.25 -13.99
N SER A 86 3.75 -16.05 -14.42
CA SER A 86 3.50 -17.19 -15.31
C SER A 86 2.63 -18.28 -14.67
N GLU A 87 2.75 -18.51 -13.35
CA GLU A 87 1.91 -19.47 -12.62
C GLU A 87 0.43 -19.04 -12.59
N LEU A 88 0.16 -17.73 -12.61
CA LEU A 88 -1.19 -17.19 -12.73
C LEU A 88 -1.75 -17.34 -14.16
N GLY A 89 -0.90 -17.25 -15.18
CA GLY A 89 -1.31 -17.33 -16.58
C GLY A 89 -1.50 -18.75 -17.14
N ASN A 90 -0.79 -19.75 -16.62
CA ASN A 90 -0.73 -21.10 -17.19
C ASN A 90 -1.81 -22.08 -16.66
N LYS A 91 -2.60 -21.72 -15.64
CA LYS A 91 -3.61 -22.60 -15.06
C LYS A 91 -4.97 -22.41 -15.75
N ASP A 92 -5.21 -23.26 -16.74
CA ASP A 92 -6.48 -23.63 -17.37
C ASP A 92 -7.54 -22.54 -17.62
N SER A 93 -7.74 -22.28 -18.90
CA SER A 93 -8.82 -21.54 -19.58
C SER A 93 -10.26 -21.93 -19.20
N ASN A 94 -10.45 -22.89 -18.28
CA ASN A 94 -11.75 -23.40 -17.84
C ASN A 94 -12.21 -22.81 -16.50
N GLU A 95 -11.33 -22.18 -15.71
CA GLU A 95 -11.73 -21.47 -14.49
C GLU A 95 -11.63 -19.96 -14.70
N LYS A 96 -12.78 -19.32 -14.81
CA LYS A 96 -13.00 -17.88 -15.02
C LYS A 96 -12.55 -17.00 -13.84
N MET A 97 -11.64 -17.49 -12.99
CA MET A 97 -11.35 -16.91 -11.70
C MET A 97 -10.06 -16.09 -11.74
N SER A 98 -10.20 -14.77 -11.59
CA SER A 98 -9.08 -13.85 -11.42
C SER A 98 -8.31 -14.23 -10.16
N ARG A 99 -7.05 -14.66 -10.32
CA ARG A 99 -6.17 -15.01 -9.20
C ARG A 99 -5.14 -13.92 -8.96
N PHE A 100 -4.97 -13.60 -7.68
CA PHE A 100 -4.00 -12.62 -7.19
C PHE A 100 -3.09 -13.27 -6.16
N TYR A 101 -1.86 -12.77 -6.05
CA TYR A 101 -1.00 -13.07 -4.93
C TYR A 101 -1.17 -12.04 -3.82
N LEU A 102 -1.13 -12.51 -2.58
CA LEU A 102 -1.02 -11.72 -1.37
C LEU A 102 0.38 -11.91 -0.80
N TRP A 103 1.12 -10.82 -0.63
CA TRP A 103 2.48 -10.85 -0.11
C TRP A 103 2.62 -9.90 1.08
N TYR A 104 3.14 -10.46 2.17
CA TYR A 104 3.50 -9.72 3.37
C TYR A 104 4.98 -9.38 3.32
N PRO A 105 5.36 -8.12 3.09
CA PRO A 105 6.76 -7.73 3.01
C PRO A 105 7.47 -7.89 4.35
N LYS A 106 8.77 -8.17 4.32
CA LYS A 106 9.65 -7.96 5.48
C LYS A 106 9.70 -6.47 5.81
N ALA A 107 10.07 -6.16 7.06
CA ALA A 107 10.36 -4.80 7.51
C ALA A 107 11.66 -4.24 6.89
N ILE A 108 11.73 -4.17 5.55
CA ILE A 108 12.91 -3.75 4.78
C ILE A 108 13.13 -2.24 4.84
N ASN A 109 12.08 -1.46 5.08
CA ASN A 109 12.16 -0.02 5.32
C ASN A 109 11.12 0.44 6.36
N ASN A 110 11.34 1.62 6.93
CA ASN A 110 10.45 2.19 7.94
C ASN A 110 9.04 2.46 7.40
N ARG A 111 8.91 2.72 6.11
CA ARG A 111 7.63 3.06 5.47
C ARG A 111 6.69 1.85 5.45
N ILE A 112 7.17 0.68 5.05
CA ILE A 112 6.44 -0.61 5.13
C ILE A 112 5.95 -0.87 6.54
N VAL A 113 6.80 -0.63 7.54
CA VAL A 113 6.45 -0.84 8.95
C VAL A 113 5.39 0.16 9.41
N ARG A 114 5.55 1.45 9.09
CA ARG A 114 4.60 2.50 9.51
C ARG A 114 3.26 2.40 8.82
N GLN A 115 3.26 1.98 7.57
CA GLN A 115 2.05 1.79 6.78
C GLN A 115 1.40 0.43 7.03
N ASP A 116 2.06 -0.47 7.75
CA ASP A 116 1.65 -1.85 7.96
C ASP A 116 1.25 -2.53 6.63
N SER A 117 2.11 -2.32 5.63
CA SER A 117 1.86 -2.62 4.21
C SER A 117 1.73 -4.12 3.96
N VAL A 118 0.83 -4.44 3.03
CA VAL A 118 0.57 -5.75 2.45
C VAL A 118 0.27 -5.53 0.99
N PHE A 119 0.93 -6.29 0.12
CA PHE A 119 0.81 -6.07 -1.32
C PHE A 119 -0.04 -7.15 -1.98
N ILE A 120 -0.90 -6.73 -2.89
CA ILE A 120 -1.66 -7.60 -3.77
C ILE A 120 -1.21 -7.36 -5.20
N PHE A 121 -0.98 -8.41 -5.97
CA PHE A 121 -0.57 -8.28 -7.37
C PHE A 121 -1.03 -9.47 -8.21
N GLY A 122 -1.15 -9.26 -9.52
CA GLY A 122 -1.57 -10.28 -10.47
C GLY A 122 -1.54 -9.75 -11.90
N LEU A 123 -2.03 -10.56 -12.82
CA LEU A 123 -2.10 -10.21 -14.25
C LEU A 123 -3.39 -9.43 -14.62
N GLN A 124 -4.39 -9.45 -13.74
CA GLN A 124 -5.72 -8.89 -14.01
C GLN A 124 -5.97 -7.67 -13.12
N THR A 125 -6.92 -6.83 -13.53
CA THR A 125 -7.39 -5.72 -12.69
C THR A 125 -8.32 -6.25 -11.62
N MET A 126 -8.06 -5.90 -10.36
CA MET A 126 -8.95 -6.21 -9.25
C MET A 126 -10.15 -5.25 -9.26
N VAL A 127 -11.36 -5.77 -9.46
CA VAL A 127 -12.61 -4.99 -9.50
C VAL A 127 -13.38 -5.19 -8.19
N ALA A 128 -13.69 -4.11 -7.48
CA ALA A 128 -14.28 -4.20 -6.14
C ALA A 128 -15.58 -5.01 -6.07
N ASP A 129 -16.41 -4.96 -7.12
CA ASP A 129 -17.70 -5.67 -7.18
C ASP A 129 -17.54 -7.20 -7.37
N ASP A 130 -16.43 -7.65 -7.94
CA ASP A 130 -16.16 -9.07 -8.20
C ASP A 130 -15.45 -9.77 -7.03
N HIS A 131 -14.94 -8.98 -6.08
CA HIS A 131 -14.16 -9.45 -4.94
C HIS A 131 -14.87 -9.16 -3.61
N ALA A 132 -14.42 -9.78 -2.53
CA ALA A 132 -14.89 -9.53 -1.17
C ALA A 132 -14.37 -8.18 -0.64
N ILE A 133 -14.58 -7.11 -1.40
CA ILE A 133 -14.20 -5.74 -1.04
C ILE A 133 -15.44 -4.99 -0.57
N LYS A 134 -15.38 -4.50 0.66
CA LYS A 134 -16.32 -3.49 1.17
C LYS A 134 -15.76 -2.10 0.90
N VAL A 135 -16.57 -1.24 0.29
CA VAL A 135 -16.20 0.17 0.03
C VAL A 135 -16.96 1.09 0.98
N ILE A 136 -16.24 1.96 1.68
CA ILE A 136 -16.81 2.99 2.55
C ILE A 136 -16.50 4.36 1.94
N PRO A 137 -17.50 5.10 1.44
CA PRO A 137 -17.30 6.46 0.95
C PRO A 137 -17.09 7.43 2.12
N ILE A 138 -16.05 8.26 2.03
CA ILE A 138 -15.72 9.30 3.00
C ILE A 138 -16.08 10.65 2.38
N HIS A 139 -17.22 11.18 2.79
CA HIS A 139 -17.73 12.44 2.24
C HIS A 139 -16.73 13.59 2.47
N LYS A 140 -16.55 14.45 1.45
CA LYS A 140 -15.59 15.57 1.44
C LYS A 140 -15.62 16.44 2.71
N ASN A 141 -16.81 16.69 3.26
CA ASN A 141 -16.99 17.51 4.47
C ASN A 141 -16.46 16.85 5.76
N ALA A 142 -16.27 15.52 5.77
CA ALA A 142 -15.76 14.78 6.92
C ALA A 142 -14.23 14.63 6.90
N LYS A 143 -13.59 14.64 5.72
CA LYS A 143 -12.16 14.34 5.52
C LYS A 143 -11.25 15.11 6.48
N ARG A 144 -11.41 16.43 6.59
CA ARG A 144 -10.57 17.27 7.48
C ARG A 144 -10.72 16.87 8.95
N LYS A 145 -11.96 16.72 9.43
CA LYS A 145 -12.22 16.36 10.83
C LYS A 145 -11.65 14.99 11.18
N ILE A 146 -11.78 14.03 10.27
CA ILE A 146 -11.21 12.68 10.43
C ILE A 146 -9.68 12.75 10.47
N ARG A 147 -9.06 13.41 9.49
CA ARG A 147 -7.60 13.61 9.45
C ARG A 147 -7.07 14.25 10.73
N ASP A 148 -7.72 15.32 11.20
CA ASP A 148 -7.29 16.05 12.39
C ASP A 148 -7.45 15.18 13.67
N ALA A 149 -8.49 14.34 13.74
CA ALA A 149 -8.66 13.37 14.82
C ALA A 149 -7.59 12.27 14.78
N LEU A 150 -7.26 11.76 13.58
CA LEU A 150 -6.19 10.77 13.38
C LEU A 150 -4.83 11.31 13.84
N GLU A 151 -4.53 12.57 13.49
CA GLU A 151 -3.30 13.23 13.94
C GLU A 151 -3.29 13.44 15.46
N ARG A 152 -4.38 13.99 16.02
CA ARG A 152 -4.43 14.38 17.44
C ARG A 152 -4.49 13.20 18.41
N TYR A 153 -5.24 12.16 18.08
CA TYR A 153 -5.52 11.06 19.02
C TYR A 153 -4.73 9.79 18.74
N PHE A 154 -4.28 9.60 17.50
CA PHE A 154 -3.58 8.38 17.09
C PHE A 154 -2.15 8.65 16.58
N ASN A 155 -1.72 9.92 16.55
CA ASN A 155 -0.43 10.34 16.01
C ASN A 155 -0.19 9.86 14.57
N ILE A 156 -1.27 9.81 13.75
CA ILE A 156 -1.21 9.44 12.34
C ILE A 156 -1.23 10.72 11.50
N SER A 157 -0.10 11.06 10.89
CA SER A 157 0.12 12.26 10.09
C SER A 157 1.12 11.98 8.95
N GLU A 158 1.29 12.93 8.03
CA GLU A 158 2.26 12.81 6.94
C GLU A 158 3.68 12.54 7.47
N LEU A 159 4.06 13.19 8.59
CA LEU A 159 5.38 13.03 9.21
C LEU A 159 5.57 11.68 9.90
N THR A 160 4.50 11.06 10.41
CA THR A 160 4.59 9.78 11.11
C THR A 160 4.42 8.59 10.17
N ILE A 161 3.67 8.76 9.09
CA ILE A 161 3.53 7.80 7.98
C ILE A 161 4.80 7.77 7.10
N TYR A 162 5.36 8.94 6.79
CA TYR A 162 6.56 9.07 5.95
C TYR A 162 7.77 9.51 6.79
N ASN A 163 8.14 8.68 7.77
CA ASN A 163 9.17 9.00 8.77
C ASN A 163 10.61 8.68 8.32
N ASP A 164 10.86 8.63 7.01
CA ASP A 164 12.16 8.42 6.39
C ASP A 164 12.70 9.72 5.79
N PRO A 165 14.00 9.84 5.43
CA PRO A 165 14.57 11.09 4.91
C PRO A 165 13.88 11.61 3.65
N ILE A 166 13.45 10.72 2.75
CA ILE A 166 12.74 11.08 1.51
C ILE A 166 11.35 11.58 1.86
N GLY A 167 10.65 10.86 2.74
CA GLY A 167 9.37 11.25 3.33
C GLY A 167 9.40 12.61 4.00
N PHE A 168 10.42 12.89 4.80
CA PHE A 168 10.64 14.18 5.44
C PHE A 168 10.83 15.29 4.40
N ALA A 169 11.64 15.06 3.38
CA ALA A 169 11.87 16.04 2.30
C ALA A 169 10.58 16.32 1.50
N MET A 170 9.76 15.29 1.24
CA MET A 170 8.47 15.43 0.56
C MET A 170 7.43 16.18 1.40
N ALA A 171 7.34 15.86 2.69
CA ALA A 171 6.42 16.52 3.62
C ALA A 171 6.76 18.00 3.82
N ASN A 172 8.05 18.36 3.71
CA ASN A 172 8.58 19.71 3.90
C ASN A 172 9.15 20.29 2.59
N ALA A 173 8.51 19.98 1.46
CA ALA A 173 8.91 20.48 0.16
C ALA A 173 8.86 22.02 0.09
N LYS A 174 9.51 22.63 -0.91
CA LYS A 174 9.65 24.10 -1.07
C LYS A 174 8.35 24.90 -0.90
N LEU A 175 7.20 24.31 -1.24
CA LEU A 175 5.87 24.93 -1.16
C LEU A 175 5.03 24.48 0.06
N LYS A 176 5.58 23.60 0.91
CA LYS A 176 4.96 23.09 2.14
C LYS A 176 5.81 23.51 3.35
N PRO A 177 5.44 24.58 4.07
CA PRO A 177 6.19 25.02 5.25
C PRO A 177 6.17 23.93 6.33
N ILE A 178 7.27 23.84 7.10
CA ILE A 178 7.40 22.90 8.21
C ILE A 178 6.27 23.15 9.22
N ARG A 179 5.36 22.18 9.39
CA ARG A 179 4.34 22.25 10.43
C ARG A 179 5.01 22.02 11.78
N LYS A 180 5.11 23.07 12.60
CA LYS A 180 5.49 22.93 14.00
C LYS A 180 4.37 22.18 14.72
N ILE A 181 4.67 21.00 15.28
CA ILE A 181 3.79 20.32 16.21
C ILE A 181 3.61 21.26 17.40
N GLN A 182 2.39 21.78 17.60
CA GLN A 182 2.06 22.48 18.84
C GLN A 182 2.14 21.45 19.96
N LYS A 183 3.19 21.54 20.79
CA LYS A 183 3.24 20.81 22.05
C LYS A 183 2.03 21.25 22.87
N ILE A 184 1.28 20.27 23.35
CA ILE A 184 0.24 20.51 24.35
C ILE A 184 0.97 20.78 25.65
N ASP A 185 0.92 22.02 26.13
CA ASP A 185 1.14 22.29 27.54
C ASP A 185 -0.01 21.61 28.30
N ASN A 186 0.33 20.58 29.07
CA ASN A 186 -0.57 19.99 30.07
C ASN A 186 -0.53 20.83 31.35
#